data_AF-A0A1I0DN25-F1
#
_entry.id   AF-A0A1I0DN25-F1
#
_cell.length_a   1.000
_cell.length_b   1.000
_cell.length_c   1.000
_cell.angle_alpha   90.00
_cell.angle_beta   90.00
_cell.angle_gamma   90.00
#
_symmetry.space_group_name_H-M   'P 1'
#
loop_
_entity.id
_entity.type
_entity.pdbx_description
1 polymer ?
#
loop_
_entity_poly.entity_id
_entity_poly.type
_entity_poly.pdbx_seq_one_letter_code
_entity_poly.pdbx_strand_id
1 'polypeptide(L)'
;MKDSITQAKRPLDIPQADGDVQGRLITALLDPRRYPHPVKRVRVVETHISWVLLAGRYAYKIKKSVDLGFLDFTDLSSRRHYCEEELRLNRRLAPQLYLDVIPLGGTAEMPEISAEPAIEYAVKMRRFPASQQLDRLAEHGRILPEHMDSLAATIAHFHEALPSAEPAAGLGSAAATHATVLQTLEQLQAALAGTENEARVAGLRGAIETEYGVRKEHLERRLAGGFVRECHGDLHLGNIALIRGRPVPFDCIEFSPPLRWIDVMNEVAFTVMDLLHRQQSELAYRFLNAYLEITGDYGGLPLLRFYLAYRAAVRAMVSAVRAGQGNLPKRDKAAALASCSSFLDLATACLARQQPALVITRGLPGSGKTTFAQAALERLQAIRIRSDVERKRLFGLAALADSRSQREGIYHAEATVRTYARLHDLARELLAAGFPVIVDAAFLKREEREHFRMLANELSVPFVIASLKASSETMQSRIVKRQSESSDASEADLGVLKLLQEKEEVLAPQERAYTVEFVNEKEGFDSGDNAWKKLERLLDER
;
A
#
# COMPACT_ATOMS: atom_id res chain seq x y z
N MET A 1 -24.11 28.05 2.49
CA MET A 1 -25.55 28.18 2.19
C MET A 1 -26.00 26.84 1.61
N LYS A 2 -26.76 26.07 2.41
CA LYS A 2 -27.49 24.81 2.12
C LYS A 2 -26.75 23.63 1.43
N ASP A 3 -26.43 22.65 2.27
CA ASP A 3 -26.67 21.19 2.16
C ASP A 3 -26.72 20.53 0.78
N SER A 4 -25.80 19.60 0.56
CA SER A 4 -25.93 18.48 -0.38
C SER A 4 -25.41 17.18 0.23
N ILE A 5 -25.95 16.86 1.41
CA ILE A 5 -26.10 15.48 1.86
C ILE A 5 -27.14 14.86 0.92
N THR A 6 -26.73 13.94 0.05
CA THR A 6 -27.68 13.18 -0.76
C THR A 6 -28.48 12.26 0.16
N GLN A 7 -29.64 12.75 0.59
CA GLN A 7 -30.72 11.95 1.12
C GLN A 7 -31.21 11.01 0.00
N ALA A 8 -31.05 9.70 0.19
CA ALA A 8 -31.93 8.74 -0.45
C ALA A 8 -32.93 8.24 0.61
N LYS A 9 -34.14 8.79 0.55
CA LYS A 9 -35.35 8.26 1.18
C LYS A 9 -35.99 7.25 0.24
N ARG A 10 -36.05 5.98 0.65
CA ARG A 10 -37.15 4.99 0.55
C ARG A 10 -36.63 3.62 1.03
N PRO A 11 -37.48 2.71 1.54
CA PRO A 11 -37.09 1.31 1.69
C PRO A 11 -36.63 0.83 0.31
N LEU A 12 -35.50 0.13 0.24
CA LEU A 12 -35.15 -0.60 -0.97
C LEU A 12 -36.27 -1.63 -1.19
N ASP A 13 -36.90 -1.60 -2.36
CA ASP A 13 -37.76 -2.69 -2.82
C ASP A 13 -36.86 -3.91 -3.01
N ILE A 14 -36.73 -4.71 -1.94
CA ILE A 14 -36.14 -6.05 -2.01
C ILE A 14 -37.09 -6.85 -2.91
N PRO A 15 -36.65 -7.36 -4.07
CA PRO A 15 -37.53 -8.09 -4.97
C PRO A 15 -38.13 -9.31 -4.25
N GLN A 16 -39.42 -9.22 -3.88
CA GLN A 16 -40.13 -10.34 -3.27
C GLN A 16 -40.68 -11.24 -4.38
N ALA A 17 -39.85 -12.16 -4.85
CA ALA A 17 -40.36 -13.34 -5.52
C ALA A 17 -40.87 -14.33 -4.46
N ASP A 18 -42.01 -14.98 -4.71
CA ASP A 18 -42.49 -16.11 -3.91
C ASP A 18 -41.40 -17.21 -3.93
N GLY A 19 -40.60 -17.28 -2.86
CA GLY A 19 -39.41 -18.14 -2.78
C GLY A 19 -38.16 -17.48 -2.18
N ASP A 20 -38.09 -16.14 -2.10
CA ASP A 20 -36.90 -15.45 -1.58
C ASP A 20 -36.83 -15.44 -0.04
N VAL A 21 -36.37 -16.57 0.52
CA VAL A 21 -36.15 -16.75 1.97
C VAL A 21 -35.20 -15.70 2.54
N GLN A 22 -34.12 -15.35 1.81
CA GLN A 22 -33.17 -14.35 2.28
C GLN A 22 -33.76 -12.95 2.28
N GLY A 23 -34.52 -12.55 1.24
CA GLY A 23 -35.19 -11.26 1.21
C GLY A 23 -36.17 -11.07 2.37
N ARG A 24 -36.94 -12.10 2.72
CA ARG A 24 -37.82 -12.08 3.90
C ARG A 24 -37.02 -11.97 5.21
N LEU A 25 -35.96 -12.76 5.36
CA LEU A 25 -35.04 -12.70 6.49
C LEU A 25 -34.46 -11.30 6.68
N ILE A 26 -33.89 -10.71 5.63
CA ILE A 26 -33.30 -9.37 5.67
C ILE A 26 -34.34 -8.32 6.02
N THR A 27 -35.54 -8.40 5.43
CA THR A 27 -36.65 -7.51 5.75
C THR A 27 -37.04 -7.58 7.22
N ALA A 28 -37.18 -8.79 7.78
CA ALA A 28 -37.54 -8.99 9.18
C ALA A 28 -36.45 -8.48 10.14
N LEU A 29 -35.17 -8.64 9.78
CA LEU A 29 -34.05 -8.13 10.55
C LEU A 29 -33.91 -6.59 10.52
N LEU A 30 -34.71 -5.87 9.73
CA LEU A 30 -34.78 -4.40 9.83
C LEU A 30 -35.52 -3.92 11.09
N ASP A 31 -36.29 -4.80 11.75
CA ASP A 31 -36.96 -4.50 13.03
C ASP A 31 -35.93 -4.44 14.18
N PRO A 32 -35.73 -3.27 14.83
CA PRO A 32 -34.80 -3.13 15.95
C PRO A 32 -35.04 -4.10 17.11
N ARG A 33 -36.27 -4.59 17.29
CA ARG A 33 -36.65 -5.51 18.38
C ARG A 33 -36.08 -6.91 18.23
N ARG A 34 -35.53 -7.26 17.06
CA ARG A 34 -34.90 -8.57 16.80
C ARG A 34 -33.52 -8.73 17.44
N TYR A 35 -32.92 -7.64 17.90
CA TYR A 35 -31.55 -7.66 18.39
C TYR A 35 -31.50 -7.76 19.92
N PRO A 36 -30.60 -8.59 20.50
CA PRO A 36 -30.47 -8.76 21.95
C PRO A 36 -29.75 -7.59 22.65
N HIS A 37 -29.57 -6.47 21.95
CA HIS A 37 -28.90 -5.26 22.44
C HIS A 37 -29.65 -4.02 21.96
N PRO A 38 -29.42 -2.84 22.57
CA PRO A 38 -30.15 -1.63 22.19
C PRO A 38 -29.93 -1.20 20.73
N VAL A 39 -30.98 -1.25 19.94
CA VAL A 39 -31.02 -0.77 18.54
C VAL A 39 -32.15 0.23 18.37
N LYS A 40 -31.84 1.41 17.80
CA LYS A 40 -32.86 2.42 17.46
C LYS A 40 -33.35 2.29 16.02
N ARG A 41 -32.44 1.95 15.12
CA ARG A 41 -32.67 1.81 13.68
C ARG A 41 -31.65 0.85 13.11
N VAL A 42 -32.10 0.01 12.19
CA VAL A 42 -31.25 -0.83 11.36
C VAL A 42 -31.11 -0.16 9.99
N ARG A 43 -29.88 -0.13 9.45
CA ARG A 43 -29.64 0.26 8.06
C ARG A 43 -29.02 -0.92 7.34
N VAL A 44 -29.54 -1.26 6.18
CA VAL A 44 -28.93 -2.24 5.29
C VAL A 44 -27.97 -1.55 4.33
N VAL A 45 -26.79 -2.13 4.16
CA VAL A 45 -25.85 -1.83 3.07
C VAL A 45 -25.70 -3.11 2.27
N GLU A 46 -25.97 -3.03 0.98
CA GLU A 46 -25.89 -4.18 0.08
C GLU A 46 -24.58 -4.14 -0.71
N THR A 47 -23.90 -5.29 -0.76
CA THR A 47 -22.74 -5.51 -1.63
C THR A 47 -23.09 -6.55 -2.70
N HIS A 48 -22.14 -6.86 -3.59
CA HIS A 48 -22.32 -7.88 -4.63
C HIS A 48 -22.67 -9.26 -4.06
N ILE A 49 -22.10 -9.62 -2.90
CA ILE A 49 -22.18 -10.98 -2.33
C ILE A 49 -22.68 -11.00 -0.88
N SER A 50 -23.06 -9.85 -0.30
CA SER A 50 -23.49 -9.78 1.10
C SER A 50 -24.50 -8.69 1.38
N TRP A 51 -25.25 -8.88 2.45
CA TRP A 51 -26.03 -7.87 3.15
C TRP A 51 -25.31 -7.48 4.44
N VAL A 52 -25.17 -6.18 4.71
CA VAL A 52 -24.57 -5.66 5.95
C VAL A 52 -25.63 -4.88 6.72
N LEU A 53 -26.07 -5.43 7.85
CA LEU A 53 -27.06 -4.83 8.74
C LEU A 53 -26.36 -4.03 9.84
N LEU A 54 -26.46 -2.70 9.78
CA LEU A 54 -25.91 -1.78 10.77
C LEU A 54 -26.92 -1.59 11.91
N ALA A 55 -26.73 -2.29 13.03
CA ALA A 55 -27.65 -2.34 14.15
C ALA A 55 -26.97 -1.90 15.46
N GLY A 56 -27.26 -0.68 15.90
CA GLY A 56 -26.67 -0.11 17.11
C GLY A 56 -25.14 0.00 16.99
N ARG A 57 -24.42 -0.64 17.92
CA ARG A 57 -22.94 -0.69 17.97
C ARG A 57 -22.32 -1.78 17.08
N TYR A 58 -23.15 -2.64 16.49
CA TYR A 58 -22.71 -3.79 15.72
C TYR A 58 -23.09 -3.68 14.24
N ALA A 59 -22.38 -4.44 13.42
CA ALA A 59 -22.75 -4.77 12.06
C ALA A 59 -22.86 -6.28 11.93
N TYR A 60 -23.81 -6.76 11.13
CA TYR A 60 -24.01 -8.18 10.84
C TYR A 60 -23.91 -8.37 9.33
N LYS A 61 -22.89 -9.09 8.88
CA LYS A 61 -22.68 -9.39 7.46
C LYS A 61 -23.20 -10.79 7.15
N ILE A 62 -24.21 -10.86 6.29
CA ILE A 62 -24.89 -12.08 5.86
C ILE A 62 -24.53 -12.31 4.39
N LYS A 63 -24.07 -13.51 4.04
CA LYS A 63 -23.72 -13.85 2.65
C LYS A 63 -24.99 -14.02 1.82
N LYS A 64 -24.99 -13.50 0.60
CA LYS A 64 -26.10 -13.70 -0.35
C LYS A 64 -26.10 -15.13 -0.87
N SER A 65 -27.27 -15.73 -1.05
CA SER A 65 -27.44 -17.03 -1.70
C SER A 65 -27.31 -16.89 -3.21
N VAL A 66 -26.08 -16.83 -3.72
CA VAL A 66 -25.78 -16.62 -5.14
C VAL A 66 -24.64 -17.54 -5.59
N ASP A 67 -24.65 -17.88 -6.88
CA ASP A 67 -23.52 -18.45 -7.60
C ASP A 67 -23.05 -17.47 -8.67
N LEU A 68 -21.79 -17.06 -8.61
CA LEU A 68 -21.16 -16.12 -9.54
C LEU A 68 -20.09 -16.80 -10.41
N GLY A 69 -20.02 -18.14 -10.40
CA GLY A 69 -19.06 -18.97 -11.15
C GLY A 69 -17.66 -19.02 -10.53
N PHE A 70 -17.20 -17.92 -9.92
CA PHE A 70 -15.97 -17.90 -9.10
C PHE A 70 -16.25 -18.10 -7.61
N LEU A 71 -17.52 -18.16 -7.22
CA LEU A 71 -17.99 -18.26 -5.85
C LEU A 71 -19.41 -18.82 -5.81
N ASP A 72 -19.62 -19.86 -5.01
CA ASP A 72 -20.93 -20.48 -4.77
C ASP A 72 -21.31 -20.38 -3.28
N PHE A 73 -22.33 -19.57 -3.01
CA PHE A 73 -22.96 -19.38 -1.70
C PHE A 73 -24.40 -19.91 -1.65
N THR A 74 -24.82 -20.74 -2.61
CA THR A 74 -26.20 -21.25 -2.67
C THR A 74 -26.54 -22.16 -1.50
N ASP A 75 -25.58 -22.97 -1.05
CA ASP A 75 -25.75 -23.84 0.12
C ASP A 75 -25.47 -23.12 1.46
N LEU A 76 -26.25 -23.46 2.49
CA LEU A 76 -26.12 -22.90 3.82
C LEU A 76 -24.78 -23.28 4.47
N SER A 77 -24.27 -24.50 4.25
CA SER A 77 -22.99 -24.92 4.82
C SER A 77 -21.82 -24.15 4.18
N SER A 78 -21.90 -23.85 2.88
CA SER A 78 -20.95 -22.96 2.20
C SER A 78 -20.99 -21.56 2.81
N ARG A 79 -22.18 -20.97 3.02
CA ARG A 79 -22.28 -19.64 3.66
C ARG A 79 -21.70 -19.64 5.07
N ARG A 80 -21.92 -20.70 5.85
CA ARG A 80 -21.28 -20.86 7.17
C ARG A 80 -19.76 -20.90 7.05
N HIS A 81 -19.23 -21.77 6.20
CA HIS A 81 -17.78 -21.92 5.99
C HIS A 81 -17.12 -20.59 5.63
N TYR A 82 -17.70 -19.82 4.71
CA TYR A 82 -17.14 -18.53 4.32
C TYR A 82 -17.36 -17.41 5.36
N CYS A 83 -18.37 -17.50 6.23
CA CYS A 83 -18.42 -16.65 7.42
C CYS A 83 -17.25 -16.95 8.38
N GLU A 84 -16.95 -18.23 8.58
CA GLU A 84 -15.83 -18.68 9.43
C GLU A 84 -14.48 -18.27 8.82
N GLU A 85 -14.29 -18.41 7.51
CA GLU A 85 -13.08 -17.95 6.81
C GLU A 85 -12.94 -16.42 6.87
N GLU A 86 -14.02 -15.66 6.67
CA GLU A 86 -13.97 -14.20 6.83
C GLU A 86 -13.53 -13.81 8.25
N LEU A 87 -14.06 -14.48 9.28
CA LEU A 87 -13.66 -14.27 10.66
C LEU A 87 -12.17 -14.61 10.87
N ARG A 88 -11.73 -15.79 10.43
CA ARG A 88 -10.34 -16.25 10.54
C ARG A 88 -9.37 -15.26 9.90
N LEU A 89 -9.64 -14.89 8.66
CA LEU A 89 -8.74 -14.06 7.84
C LEU A 89 -8.67 -12.63 8.36
N ASN A 90 -9.81 -12.02 8.71
CA ASN A 90 -9.83 -10.63 9.11
C ASN A 90 -9.38 -10.39 10.56
N ARG A 91 -9.50 -11.37 11.46
CA ARG A 91 -8.99 -11.24 12.83
C ARG A 91 -7.46 -11.11 12.89
N ARG A 92 -6.74 -11.41 11.82
CA ARG A 92 -5.28 -11.23 11.72
C ARG A 92 -4.87 -9.76 11.76
N LEU A 93 -5.69 -8.87 11.18
CA LEU A 93 -5.42 -7.42 11.09
C LEU A 93 -6.46 -6.57 11.85
N ALA A 94 -7.66 -7.10 12.10
CA ALA A 94 -8.76 -6.40 12.75
C ALA A 94 -9.48 -7.24 13.83
N PRO A 95 -8.77 -7.84 14.81
CA PRO A 95 -9.37 -8.67 15.86
C PRO A 95 -10.40 -7.91 16.72
N GLN A 96 -10.29 -6.59 16.79
CA GLN A 96 -11.21 -5.71 17.50
C GLN A 96 -12.51 -5.43 16.74
N LEU A 97 -12.54 -5.65 15.42
CA LEU A 97 -13.71 -5.43 14.57
C LEU A 97 -14.49 -6.73 14.37
N TYR A 98 -13.81 -7.85 14.11
CA TYR A 98 -14.41 -9.14 13.80
C TYR A 98 -14.61 -9.95 15.08
N LEU A 99 -15.85 -10.13 15.52
CA LEU A 99 -16.16 -10.66 16.85
C LEU A 99 -16.49 -12.14 16.83
N ASP A 100 -17.41 -12.56 15.96
CA ASP A 100 -17.95 -13.93 15.99
C ASP A 100 -18.68 -14.28 14.68
N VAL A 101 -18.90 -15.57 14.45
CA VAL A 101 -19.90 -16.08 13.48
C VAL A 101 -21.09 -16.57 14.27
N ILE A 102 -22.27 -16.01 14.01
CA ILE A 102 -23.47 -16.34 14.77
C ILE A 102 -24.52 -17.02 13.89
N PRO A 103 -25.25 -18.01 14.42
CA PRO A 103 -26.42 -18.56 13.74
C PRO A 103 -27.60 -17.59 13.84
N LEU A 104 -28.43 -17.60 12.82
CA LEU A 104 -29.73 -16.94 12.76
C LEU A 104 -30.78 -18.05 12.67
N GLY A 105 -31.52 -18.28 13.76
CA GLY A 105 -32.54 -19.33 13.86
C GLY A 105 -33.96 -18.77 13.69
N GLY A 106 -34.96 -19.59 14.02
CA GLY A 106 -36.38 -19.24 13.88
C GLY A 106 -36.89 -19.42 12.45
N THR A 107 -37.79 -18.54 12.00
CA THR A 107 -38.25 -18.50 10.60
C THR A 107 -37.77 -17.23 9.91
N ALA A 108 -37.84 -17.18 8.57
CA ALA A 108 -37.43 -16.00 7.81
C ALA A 108 -38.23 -14.73 8.19
N GLU A 109 -39.48 -14.89 8.61
CA GLU A 109 -40.38 -13.81 9.03
C GLU A 109 -40.17 -13.42 10.50
N MET A 110 -39.69 -14.37 11.31
CA MET A 110 -39.48 -14.23 12.74
C MET A 110 -38.07 -14.73 13.13
N PRO A 111 -37.00 -14.08 12.65
CA PRO A 111 -35.65 -14.56 12.91
C PRO A 111 -35.22 -14.26 14.35
N GLU A 112 -34.42 -15.17 14.89
CA GLU A 112 -33.82 -15.07 16.23
C GLU A 112 -32.29 -15.07 16.13
N ILE A 113 -31.66 -14.05 16.71
CA ILE A 113 -30.20 -13.88 16.72
C ILE A 113 -29.58 -14.89 17.68
N SER A 114 -28.55 -15.61 17.23
CA SER A 114 -27.84 -16.62 18.02
C SER A 114 -28.72 -17.79 18.47
N ALA A 115 -29.68 -18.18 17.62
CA ALA A 115 -30.58 -19.32 17.85
C ALA A 115 -30.33 -20.45 16.84
N GLU A 116 -30.62 -21.68 17.25
CA GLU A 116 -30.52 -22.90 16.46
C GLU A 116 -31.90 -23.59 16.35
N PRO A 117 -32.19 -24.39 15.30
CA PRO A 117 -31.34 -24.63 14.14
C PRO A 117 -31.18 -23.38 13.26
N ALA A 118 -29.97 -23.13 12.80
CA ALA A 118 -29.66 -21.99 11.93
C ALA A 118 -30.39 -22.13 10.58
N ILE A 119 -31.12 -21.08 10.20
CA ILE A 119 -31.63 -20.88 8.83
C ILE A 119 -30.67 -20.01 8.00
N GLU A 120 -29.77 -19.28 8.67
CA GLU A 120 -28.71 -18.47 8.06
C GLU A 120 -27.56 -18.21 9.06
N TYR A 121 -26.40 -17.75 8.59
CA TYR A 121 -25.29 -17.30 9.43
C TYR A 121 -24.93 -15.84 9.16
N ALA A 122 -24.38 -15.17 10.19
CA ALA A 122 -23.86 -13.83 10.06
C ALA A 122 -22.50 -13.66 10.74
N VAL A 123 -21.59 -12.92 10.10
CA VAL A 123 -20.38 -12.41 10.75
C VAL A 123 -20.79 -11.20 11.59
N LYS A 124 -20.64 -11.31 12.91
CA LYS A 124 -20.89 -10.23 13.87
C LYS A 124 -19.64 -9.38 14.02
N MET A 125 -19.79 -8.08 13.77
CA MET A 125 -18.70 -7.12 13.76
C MET A 125 -18.98 -5.90 14.63
N ARG A 126 -17.95 -5.23 15.13
CA ARG A 126 -18.09 -3.86 15.66
C ARG A 126 -18.23 -2.88 14.50
N ARG A 127 -19.25 -2.04 14.59
CA ARG A 127 -19.48 -1.00 13.61
C ARG A 127 -18.51 0.16 13.80
N PHE A 128 -18.04 0.72 12.70
CA PHE A 128 -17.34 2.01 12.65
C PHE A 128 -18.02 2.95 11.65
N PRO A 129 -17.79 4.27 11.72
CA PRO A 129 -18.36 5.22 10.76
C PRO A 129 -17.68 5.07 9.40
N ALA A 130 -18.44 4.98 8.31
CA ALA A 130 -17.89 4.91 6.95
C ALA A 130 -17.01 6.12 6.58
N SER A 131 -17.25 7.29 7.21
CA SER A 131 -16.39 8.47 7.06
C SER A 131 -14.96 8.30 7.60
N GLN A 132 -14.69 7.20 8.31
CA GLN A 132 -13.34 6.84 8.78
C GLN A 132 -12.60 5.91 7.81
N GLN A 133 -13.22 5.46 6.71
CA GLN A 133 -12.52 4.71 5.67
C GLN A 133 -11.48 5.62 4.97
N LEU A 134 -10.30 5.09 4.66
CA LEU A 134 -9.20 5.90 4.12
C LEU A 134 -9.55 6.49 2.76
N ASP A 135 -10.33 5.82 1.93
CA ASP A 135 -10.81 6.39 0.65
C ASP A 135 -11.61 7.69 0.87
N ARG A 136 -12.47 7.73 1.89
CA ARG A 136 -13.24 8.92 2.29
C ARG A 136 -12.38 9.99 2.94
N LEU A 137 -11.39 9.59 3.73
CA LEU A 137 -10.45 10.54 4.33
C LEU A 137 -9.55 11.17 3.27
N ALA A 138 -9.15 10.41 2.23
CA ALA A 138 -8.38 10.92 1.10
C ALA A 138 -9.14 11.99 0.32
N GLU A 139 -10.44 11.80 0.08
CA GLU A 139 -11.32 12.80 -0.60
C GLU A 139 -11.32 14.17 0.11
N HIS A 140 -10.99 14.20 1.41
CA HIS A 140 -11.00 15.42 2.22
C HIS A 140 -9.60 15.84 2.71
N GLY A 141 -8.53 15.23 2.21
CA GLY A 141 -7.15 15.53 2.65
C GLY A 141 -6.91 15.26 4.14
N ARG A 142 -7.53 14.21 4.69
CA ARG A 142 -7.50 13.88 6.14
C ARG A 142 -6.61 12.70 6.49
N ILE A 143 -5.91 12.12 5.51
CA ILE A 143 -4.88 11.12 5.78
C ILE A 143 -3.60 11.85 6.17
N LEU A 144 -3.07 11.53 7.35
CA LEU A 144 -1.84 12.11 7.86
C LEU A 144 -0.64 11.21 7.53
N PRO A 145 0.57 11.76 7.39
CA PRO A 145 1.76 10.96 7.11
C PRO A 145 2.01 9.81 8.09
N GLU A 146 1.76 10.04 9.39
CA GLU A 146 1.88 9.02 10.46
C GLU A 146 0.89 7.86 10.31
N HIS A 147 -0.24 8.07 9.63
CA HIS A 147 -1.14 6.96 9.29
C HIS A 147 -0.45 6.03 8.30
N MET A 148 0.26 6.56 7.30
CA MET A 148 0.98 5.75 6.31
C MET A 148 2.15 5.01 6.93
N ASP A 149 2.89 5.64 7.84
CA ASP A 149 3.98 4.98 8.58
C ASP A 149 3.44 3.82 9.43
N SER A 150 2.35 4.06 10.18
CA SER A 150 1.73 3.03 11.01
C SER A 150 1.13 1.89 10.18
N LEU A 151 0.55 2.19 9.01
CA LEU A 151 0.01 1.18 8.11
C LEU A 151 1.16 0.34 7.52
N ALA A 152 2.22 0.99 7.02
CA ALA A 152 3.40 0.32 6.47
C ALA A 152 4.02 -0.63 7.50
N ALA A 153 4.17 -0.18 8.75
CA ALA A 153 4.64 -1.03 9.84
C ALA A 153 3.70 -2.21 10.10
N THR A 154 2.38 -1.97 10.16
CA THR A 154 1.40 -3.05 10.39
C THR A 154 1.48 -4.11 9.29
N ILE A 155 1.57 -3.68 8.03
CA ILE A 155 1.61 -4.57 6.87
C ILE A 155 2.96 -5.31 6.78
N ALA A 156 4.09 -4.64 7.05
CA ALA A 156 5.40 -5.28 7.09
C ALA A 156 5.46 -6.42 8.11
N HIS A 157 5.06 -6.15 9.36
CA HIS A 157 5.04 -7.19 10.40
C HIS A 157 4.03 -8.30 10.11
N PHE A 158 2.87 -7.95 9.54
CA PHE A 158 1.88 -8.93 9.11
C PHE A 158 2.47 -9.87 8.05
N HIS A 159 3.07 -9.31 7.00
CA HIS A 159 3.71 -10.11 5.96
C HIS A 159 4.78 -11.01 6.54
N GLU A 160 5.75 -10.47 7.28
CA GLU A 160 6.88 -11.22 7.86
C GLU A 160 6.42 -12.38 8.76
N ALA A 161 5.31 -12.22 9.48
CA ALA A 161 4.76 -13.24 10.36
C ALA A 161 3.96 -14.35 9.64
N LEU A 162 3.52 -14.13 8.40
CA LEU A 162 2.79 -15.13 7.62
C LEU A 162 3.71 -16.25 7.11
N PRO A 163 3.24 -17.50 7.04
CA PRO A 163 3.96 -18.56 6.35
C PRO A 163 4.06 -18.26 4.85
N SER A 164 5.16 -18.68 4.24
CA SER A 164 5.34 -18.67 2.79
C SER A 164 4.50 -19.76 2.13
N ALA A 165 4.03 -19.50 0.91
CA ALA A 165 3.41 -20.51 0.07
C ALA A 165 4.38 -21.65 -0.25
N GLU A 166 3.89 -22.88 -0.24
CA GLU A 166 4.64 -24.02 -0.76
C GLU A 166 4.59 -23.99 -2.29
N PRO A 167 5.73 -24.00 -3.01
CA PRO A 167 5.74 -23.97 -4.47
C PRO A 167 4.92 -25.09 -5.11
N ALA A 168 4.87 -26.27 -4.47
CA ALA A 168 4.11 -27.42 -4.92
C ALA A 168 2.58 -27.21 -4.91
N ALA A 169 2.07 -26.27 -4.10
CA ALA A 169 0.65 -25.95 -4.05
C ALA A 169 0.17 -25.14 -5.28
N GLY A 170 1.08 -24.63 -6.11
CA GLY A 170 0.78 -23.87 -7.33
C GLY A 170 0.23 -22.45 -7.11
N LEU A 171 -0.13 -22.10 -5.88
CA LEU A 171 -0.64 -20.78 -5.50
C LEU A 171 0.45 -19.70 -5.59
N GLY A 172 0.10 -18.55 -6.19
CA GLY A 172 1.00 -17.42 -6.39
C GLY A 172 2.21 -17.67 -7.30
N SER A 173 2.24 -18.81 -8.02
CA SER A 173 3.17 -19.02 -9.14
C SER A 173 3.01 -17.96 -10.22
N ALA A 174 4.02 -17.82 -11.11
CA ALA A 174 3.89 -16.86 -12.21
C ALA A 174 2.70 -17.22 -13.11
N ALA A 175 2.48 -18.53 -13.35
CA ALA A 175 1.34 -19.03 -14.11
C ALA A 175 -0.01 -18.71 -13.44
N ALA A 176 -0.16 -18.94 -12.14
CA ALA A 176 -1.40 -18.62 -11.41
C ALA A 176 -1.68 -17.11 -11.38
N THR A 177 -0.62 -16.31 -11.17
CA THR A 177 -0.70 -14.84 -11.22
C THR A 177 -1.14 -14.38 -12.61
N HIS A 178 -0.53 -14.91 -13.66
CA HIS A 178 -0.88 -14.59 -15.05
C HIS A 178 -2.33 -14.95 -15.38
N ALA A 179 -2.79 -16.14 -15.00
CA ALA A 179 -4.16 -16.57 -15.22
C ALA A 179 -5.16 -15.60 -14.56
N THR A 180 -4.89 -15.16 -13.33
CA THR A 180 -5.71 -14.18 -12.61
C THR A 180 -5.75 -12.83 -13.32
N VAL A 181 -4.60 -12.37 -13.83
CA VAL A 181 -4.48 -11.12 -14.59
C VAL A 181 -5.26 -11.20 -15.90
N LEU A 182 -5.11 -12.28 -16.66
CA LEU A 182 -5.84 -12.50 -17.92
C LEU A 182 -7.35 -12.55 -17.70
N GLN A 183 -7.81 -13.28 -16.68
CA GLN A 183 -9.23 -13.35 -16.32
C GLN A 183 -9.80 -11.95 -16.02
N THR A 184 -9.05 -11.13 -15.28
CA THR A 184 -9.44 -9.73 -14.99
C THR A 184 -9.59 -8.93 -16.28
N LEU A 185 -8.62 -9.05 -17.20
CA LEU A 185 -8.64 -8.33 -18.47
C LEU A 185 -9.75 -8.83 -19.41
N GLU A 186 -10.09 -10.11 -19.37
CA GLU A 186 -11.19 -10.71 -20.15
C GLU A 186 -12.54 -10.18 -19.67
N GLN A 187 -12.76 -10.17 -18.35
CA GLN A 187 -13.97 -9.60 -17.76
C GLN A 187 -14.09 -8.11 -18.05
N LEU A 188 -12.98 -7.36 -17.98
CA LEU A 188 -12.94 -5.94 -18.33
C LEU A 188 -13.25 -5.69 -19.81
N GLN A 189 -12.67 -6.49 -20.71
CA GLN A 189 -12.94 -6.41 -22.16
C GLN A 189 -14.42 -6.68 -22.45
N ALA A 190 -14.98 -7.74 -21.85
CA ALA A 190 -16.39 -8.09 -22.02
C ALA A 190 -17.33 -7.00 -21.48
N ALA A 191 -17.02 -6.41 -20.33
CA ALA A 191 -17.82 -5.35 -19.71
C ALA A 191 -17.80 -4.03 -20.50
N LEU A 192 -16.78 -3.82 -21.35
CA LEU A 192 -16.59 -2.59 -22.13
C LEU A 192 -16.74 -2.81 -23.65
N ALA A 193 -17.17 -3.98 -24.08
CA ALA A 193 -17.41 -4.29 -25.49
C ALA A 193 -18.42 -3.31 -26.11
N GLY A 194 -18.08 -2.78 -27.29
CA GLY A 194 -18.89 -1.79 -28.02
C GLY A 194 -18.84 -0.37 -27.43
N THR A 195 -17.98 -0.10 -26.44
CA THR A 195 -17.78 1.25 -25.89
C THR A 195 -16.52 1.90 -26.47
N GLU A 196 -16.37 3.22 -26.29
CA GLU A 196 -15.16 3.96 -26.69
C GLU A 196 -13.86 3.46 -26.01
N ASN A 197 -13.98 2.74 -24.90
CA ASN A 197 -12.85 2.23 -24.12
C ASN A 197 -12.38 0.84 -24.58
N GLU A 198 -13.09 0.18 -25.48
CA GLU A 198 -12.77 -1.19 -25.91
C GLU A 198 -11.34 -1.31 -26.46
N ALA A 199 -10.91 -0.37 -27.31
CA ALA A 199 -9.56 -0.34 -27.87
C ALA A 199 -8.48 -0.05 -26.80
N ARG A 200 -8.81 0.75 -25.77
CA ARG A 200 -7.90 1.06 -24.66
C ARG A 200 -7.60 -0.20 -23.84
N VAL A 201 -8.62 -1.04 -23.58
CA VAL A 201 -8.45 -2.30 -22.86
C VAL A 201 -7.58 -3.28 -23.66
N ALA A 202 -7.79 -3.37 -24.97
CA ALA A 202 -6.97 -4.22 -25.84
C ALA A 202 -5.48 -3.80 -25.84
N GLY A 203 -5.21 -2.48 -25.92
CA GLY A 203 -3.84 -1.96 -25.80
C GLY A 203 -3.21 -2.22 -24.43
N LEU A 204 -3.98 -2.03 -23.35
CA LEU A 204 -3.53 -2.33 -21.99
C LEU A 204 -3.20 -3.81 -21.81
N ARG A 205 -4.03 -4.71 -22.35
CA ARG A 205 -3.79 -6.16 -22.34
C ARG A 205 -2.43 -6.49 -22.94
N GLY A 206 -2.16 -6.03 -24.17
CA GLY A 206 -0.87 -6.28 -24.84
C GLY A 206 0.33 -5.74 -24.06
N ALA A 207 0.20 -4.58 -23.42
CA ALA A 207 1.25 -4.01 -22.58
C ALA A 207 1.50 -4.84 -21.31
N ILE A 208 0.43 -5.30 -20.63
CA ILE A 208 0.54 -6.15 -19.44
C ILE A 208 1.14 -7.52 -19.79
N GLU A 209 0.74 -8.13 -20.91
CA GLU A 209 1.29 -9.41 -21.36
C GLU A 209 2.79 -9.30 -21.70
N THR A 210 3.18 -8.19 -22.34
CA THR A 210 4.60 -7.91 -22.62
C THR A 210 5.40 -7.77 -21.33
N GLU A 211 4.90 -6.99 -20.36
CA GLU A 211 5.57 -6.82 -19.06
C GLU A 211 5.63 -8.15 -18.29
N TYR A 212 4.55 -8.94 -18.29
CA TYR A 212 4.54 -10.27 -17.69
C TYR A 212 5.63 -11.17 -18.29
N GLY A 213 5.78 -11.18 -19.61
CA GLY A 213 6.84 -11.95 -20.29
C GLY A 213 8.24 -11.60 -19.78
N VAL A 214 8.53 -10.31 -19.59
CA VAL A 214 9.80 -9.81 -19.04
C VAL A 214 9.97 -10.16 -17.55
N ARG A 215 8.87 -10.21 -16.79
CA ARG A 215 8.90 -10.39 -15.32
C ARG A 215 8.69 -11.82 -14.85
N LYS A 216 8.34 -12.75 -15.73
CA LYS A 216 8.01 -14.15 -15.37
C LYS A 216 9.06 -14.81 -14.47
N GLU A 217 10.34 -14.75 -14.84
CA GLU A 217 11.41 -15.35 -14.01
C GLU A 217 11.57 -14.67 -12.66
N HIS A 218 11.25 -13.38 -12.58
CA HIS A 218 11.29 -12.66 -11.33
C HIS A 218 10.14 -13.10 -10.41
N LEU A 219 8.93 -13.30 -10.93
CA LEU A 219 7.79 -13.86 -10.19
C LEU A 219 8.13 -15.25 -9.60
N GLU A 220 8.77 -16.13 -10.38
CA GLU A 220 9.18 -17.45 -9.88
C GLU A 220 10.24 -17.36 -8.77
N ARG A 221 11.20 -16.44 -8.91
CA ARG A 221 12.19 -16.17 -7.84
C ARG A 221 11.53 -15.65 -6.56
N ARG A 222 10.47 -14.85 -6.67
CA ARG A 222 9.71 -14.36 -5.51
C ARG A 222 9.04 -15.51 -4.77
N LEU A 223 8.39 -16.43 -5.48
CA LEU A 223 7.79 -17.62 -4.89
C LEU A 223 8.85 -18.49 -4.20
N ALA A 224 9.95 -18.81 -4.90
CA ALA A 224 11.05 -19.60 -4.33
C ALA A 224 11.71 -18.91 -3.11
N GLY A 225 11.74 -17.58 -3.09
CA GLY A 225 12.26 -16.77 -1.99
C GLY A 225 11.30 -16.57 -0.82
N GLY A 226 10.11 -17.19 -0.83
CA GLY A 226 9.14 -17.12 0.27
C GLY A 226 8.37 -15.80 0.38
N PHE A 227 8.27 -15.06 -0.73
CA PHE A 227 7.56 -13.77 -0.78
C PHE A 227 6.09 -13.89 -1.17
N VAL A 228 5.62 -15.07 -1.56
CA VAL A 228 4.20 -15.35 -1.75
C VAL A 228 3.63 -15.84 -0.43
N ARG A 229 2.59 -15.17 0.08
CA ARG A 229 1.99 -15.43 1.41
C ARG A 229 0.46 -15.31 1.35
N GLU A 230 -0.26 -15.80 2.37
CA GLU A 230 -1.72 -15.62 2.49
C GLU A 230 -2.07 -14.19 2.94
N CYS A 231 -1.84 -13.22 2.07
CA CYS A 231 -2.07 -11.79 2.20
C CYS A 231 -3.55 -11.41 2.46
N HIS A 232 -3.89 -10.11 2.51
CA HIS A 232 -5.29 -9.64 2.55
C HIS A 232 -6.01 -9.85 1.21
N GLY A 233 -5.28 -9.74 0.10
CA GLY A 233 -5.81 -9.90 -1.27
C GLY A 233 -6.53 -8.67 -1.85
N ASP A 234 -7.13 -7.82 -1.00
CA ASP A 234 -7.89 -6.62 -1.42
C ASP A 234 -7.55 -5.34 -0.61
N LEU A 235 -6.26 -5.06 -0.40
CA LEU A 235 -5.76 -3.99 0.46
C LEU A 235 -5.79 -2.59 -0.22
N HIS A 236 -6.97 -2.15 -0.67
CA HIS A 236 -7.19 -0.79 -1.16
C HIS A 236 -7.74 0.13 -0.04
N LEU A 237 -7.74 1.45 -0.22
CA LEU A 237 -8.06 2.41 0.85
C LEU A 237 -9.49 2.30 1.39
N GLY A 238 -10.44 1.90 0.55
CA GLY A 238 -11.81 1.60 0.99
C GLY A 238 -11.93 0.44 1.97
N ASN A 239 -10.93 -0.45 2.01
CA ASN A 239 -10.81 -1.60 2.93
C ASN A 239 -9.83 -1.33 4.08
N ILE A 240 -9.58 -0.05 4.37
CA ILE A 240 -8.77 0.38 5.52
C ILE A 240 -9.54 1.48 6.25
N ALA A 241 -9.75 1.31 7.56
CA ALA A 241 -10.48 2.28 8.38
C ALA A 241 -9.61 2.84 9.50
N LEU A 242 -9.77 4.13 9.81
CA LEU A 242 -9.14 4.75 10.97
C LEU A 242 -9.92 4.41 12.24
N ILE A 243 -9.39 3.48 13.04
CA ILE A 243 -9.99 3.03 14.28
C ILE A 243 -9.13 3.52 15.44
N ARG A 244 -9.67 4.44 16.25
CA ARG A 244 -8.95 5.06 17.38
C ARG A 244 -7.61 5.68 16.93
N GLY A 245 -7.61 6.34 15.77
CA GLY A 245 -6.42 7.00 15.21
C GLY A 245 -5.41 6.09 14.52
N ARG A 246 -5.71 4.79 14.36
CA ARG A 246 -4.82 3.85 13.67
C ARG A 246 -5.50 3.25 12.43
N PRO A 247 -4.81 3.17 11.27
CA PRO A 247 -5.33 2.45 10.12
C PRO A 247 -5.45 0.96 10.42
N VAL A 248 -6.62 0.40 10.10
CA VAL A 248 -6.96 -1.00 10.33
C VAL A 248 -7.54 -1.57 9.04
N PRO A 249 -6.81 -2.46 8.36
CA PRO A 249 -7.34 -3.23 7.24
C PRO A 249 -8.52 -4.10 7.65
N PHE A 250 -9.54 -4.20 6.80
CA PHE A 250 -10.71 -5.06 6.98
C PHE A 250 -11.25 -5.50 5.61
N ASP A 251 -12.11 -6.51 5.59
CA ASP A 251 -12.70 -7.09 4.37
C ASP A 251 -11.71 -7.85 3.48
N CYS A 252 -10.87 -8.69 4.08
CA CYS A 252 -9.98 -9.63 3.40
C CYS A 252 -10.76 -10.62 2.51
N ILE A 253 -10.24 -10.96 1.33
CA ILE A 253 -10.89 -11.92 0.40
C ILE A 253 -10.92 -13.32 1.00
N GLU A 254 -12.09 -13.78 1.41
CA GLU A 254 -12.32 -15.10 2.00
C GLU A 254 -12.55 -16.19 0.95
N PHE A 255 -13.08 -15.84 -0.22
CA PHE A 255 -13.66 -16.81 -1.14
C PHE A 255 -12.73 -17.38 -2.20
N SER A 256 -11.57 -16.77 -2.45
CA SER A 256 -10.66 -17.21 -3.50
C SER A 256 -9.21 -17.22 -3.03
N PRO A 257 -8.65 -18.41 -2.71
CA PRO A 257 -7.25 -18.54 -2.32
C PRO A 257 -6.27 -17.91 -3.33
N PRO A 258 -6.40 -18.09 -4.67
CA PRO A 258 -5.50 -17.44 -5.63
C PRO A 258 -5.46 -15.91 -5.57
N LEU A 259 -6.53 -15.26 -5.08
CA LEU A 259 -6.57 -13.80 -4.93
C LEU A 259 -5.89 -13.29 -3.65
N ARG A 260 -5.64 -14.17 -2.66
CA ARG A 260 -4.99 -13.83 -1.39
C ARG A 260 -3.63 -14.51 -1.17
N TRP A 261 -3.36 -15.64 -1.82
CA TRP A 261 -2.03 -16.24 -1.87
C TRP A 261 -1.22 -15.58 -2.99
N ILE A 262 -0.70 -14.40 -2.67
CA ILE A 262 -0.06 -13.51 -3.62
C ILE A 262 1.30 -13.08 -3.10
N ASP A 263 2.12 -12.60 -4.02
CA ASP A 263 3.33 -11.86 -3.70
C ASP A 263 3.02 -10.66 -2.78
N VAL A 264 3.80 -10.49 -1.70
CA VAL A 264 3.61 -9.38 -0.75
C VAL A 264 3.72 -7.99 -1.39
N MET A 265 4.51 -7.83 -2.46
CA MET A 265 4.60 -6.59 -3.22
C MET A 265 3.33 -6.34 -4.05
N ASN A 266 2.59 -7.40 -4.44
CA ASN A 266 1.28 -7.26 -5.08
C ASN A 266 0.23 -6.71 -4.09
N GLU A 267 0.29 -7.11 -2.81
CA GLU A 267 -0.55 -6.53 -1.76
C GLU A 267 -0.21 -5.05 -1.52
N VAL A 268 1.08 -4.73 -1.34
CA VAL A 268 1.57 -3.34 -1.16
C VAL A 268 1.17 -2.45 -2.35
N ALA A 269 1.32 -2.96 -3.57
CA ALA A 269 0.95 -2.25 -4.79
C ALA A 269 -0.51 -1.82 -4.80
N PHE A 270 -1.42 -2.55 -4.15
CA PHE A 270 -2.83 -2.19 -4.15
C PHE A 270 -3.10 -0.88 -3.38
N THR A 271 -2.47 -0.72 -2.20
CA THR A 271 -2.55 0.54 -1.44
C THR A 271 -1.86 1.68 -2.18
N VAL A 272 -0.66 1.43 -2.74
CA VAL A 272 0.08 2.44 -3.50
C VAL A 272 -0.73 2.91 -4.71
N MET A 273 -1.31 1.99 -5.48
CA MET A 273 -2.14 2.28 -6.66
C MET A 273 -3.35 3.16 -6.29
N ASP A 274 -4.08 2.83 -5.22
CA ASP A 274 -5.28 3.59 -4.82
C ASP A 274 -4.91 5.00 -4.29
N LEU A 275 -3.74 5.18 -3.66
CA LEU A 275 -3.21 6.50 -3.32
C LEU A 275 -2.81 7.31 -4.57
N LEU A 276 -2.14 6.68 -5.54
CA LEU A 276 -1.77 7.33 -6.80
C LEU A 276 -3.00 7.76 -7.62
N HIS A 277 -4.02 6.90 -7.71
CA HIS A 277 -5.30 7.21 -8.36
C HIS A 277 -5.95 8.48 -7.79
N ARG A 278 -5.79 8.69 -6.48
CA ARG A 278 -6.35 9.81 -5.73
C ARG A 278 -5.43 11.03 -5.65
N GLN A 279 -4.34 11.04 -6.44
CA GLN A 279 -3.36 12.12 -6.48
C GLN A 279 -2.68 12.36 -5.12
N GLN A 280 -2.51 11.30 -4.32
CA GLN A 280 -1.82 11.30 -3.03
C GLN A 280 -0.43 10.65 -3.16
N SER A 281 0.36 11.06 -4.16
CA SER A 281 1.66 10.45 -4.47
C SER A 281 2.65 10.53 -3.32
N GLU A 282 2.65 11.65 -2.57
CA GLU A 282 3.50 11.83 -1.39
C GLU A 282 3.23 10.72 -0.35
N LEU A 283 1.97 10.49 -0.02
CA LEU A 283 1.55 9.43 0.91
C LEU A 283 1.83 8.02 0.36
N ALA A 284 1.68 7.82 -0.95
CA ALA A 284 1.96 6.54 -1.61
C ALA A 284 3.43 6.14 -1.45
N TYR A 285 4.34 7.06 -1.75
CA TYR A 285 5.78 6.81 -1.66
C TYR A 285 6.27 6.83 -0.22
N ARG A 286 5.61 7.54 0.69
CA ARG A 286 5.84 7.40 2.13
C ARG A 286 5.53 5.99 2.64
N PHE A 287 4.33 5.48 2.33
CA PHE A 287 3.92 4.12 2.70
C PHE A 287 4.89 3.06 2.12
N LEU A 288 5.19 3.16 0.82
CA LEU A 288 6.08 2.23 0.15
C LEU A 288 7.49 2.22 0.76
N ASN A 289 8.09 3.39 0.95
CA ASN A 289 9.45 3.47 1.53
C ASN A 289 9.49 3.02 2.98
N ALA A 290 8.49 3.34 3.80
CA ALA A 290 8.40 2.83 5.17
C ALA A 290 8.33 1.29 5.19
N TYR A 291 7.55 0.68 4.29
CA TYR A 291 7.48 -0.78 4.16
C TYR A 291 8.82 -1.39 3.74
N LEU A 292 9.50 -0.79 2.76
CA LEU A 292 10.79 -1.25 2.25
C LEU A 292 11.90 -1.11 3.29
N GLU A 293 11.92 -0.03 4.08
CA GLU A 293 12.92 0.17 5.13
C GLU A 293 12.79 -0.86 6.25
N ILE A 294 11.56 -1.26 6.59
CA ILE A 294 11.32 -2.31 7.59
C ILE A 294 11.73 -3.67 7.02
N THR A 295 11.15 -4.07 5.89
CA THR A 295 11.28 -5.43 5.35
C THR A 295 12.58 -5.68 4.59
N GLY A 296 13.14 -4.65 3.96
CA GLY A 296 14.26 -4.75 3.01
C GLY A 296 13.87 -5.36 1.67
N ASP A 297 12.57 -5.46 1.38
CA ASP A 297 12.06 -6.09 0.16
C ASP A 297 12.20 -5.19 -1.09
N TYR A 298 13.40 -4.63 -1.30
CA TYR A 298 13.75 -3.93 -2.53
C TYR A 298 13.66 -4.86 -3.75
N GLY A 299 13.86 -6.16 -3.53
CA GLY A 299 13.73 -7.20 -4.54
C GLY A 299 12.34 -7.27 -5.16
N GLY A 300 11.28 -6.82 -4.50
CA GLY A 300 9.93 -6.78 -5.09
C GLY A 300 9.69 -5.63 -6.09
N LEU A 301 10.49 -4.55 -6.04
CA LEU A 301 10.26 -3.35 -6.85
C LEU A 301 10.31 -3.54 -8.37
N PRO A 302 11.12 -4.46 -8.94
CA PRO A 302 11.03 -4.82 -10.36
C PRO A 302 9.63 -5.29 -10.80
N LEU A 303 8.76 -5.74 -9.89
CA LEU A 303 7.38 -6.12 -10.18
C LEU A 303 6.35 -5.03 -9.87
N LEU A 304 6.72 -3.98 -9.15
CA LEU A 304 5.76 -3.02 -8.62
C LEU A 304 4.87 -2.43 -9.72
N ARG A 305 5.43 -1.99 -10.85
CA ARG A 305 4.64 -1.39 -11.94
C ARG A 305 3.68 -2.35 -12.60
N PHE A 306 4.09 -3.59 -12.81
CA PHE A 306 3.21 -4.67 -13.28
C PHE A 306 2.03 -4.83 -12.32
N TYR A 307 2.29 -4.88 -11.00
CA TYR A 307 1.24 -4.99 -10.00
C TYR A 307 0.36 -3.74 -9.90
N LEU A 308 0.92 -2.52 -10.01
CA LEU A 308 0.13 -1.28 -10.04
C LEU A 308 -0.83 -1.28 -11.23
N ALA A 309 -0.35 -1.63 -12.42
CA ALA A 309 -1.18 -1.72 -13.62
C ALA A 309 -2.26 -2.79 -13.50
N TYR A 310 -1.91 -3.98 -12.99
CA TYR A 310 -2.86 -5.04 -12.71
C TYR A 310 -3.94 -4.60 -11.71
N ARG A 311 -3.55 -4.01 -10.56
CA ARG A 311 -4.51 -3.57 -9.53
C ARG A 311 -5.40 -2.42 -10.02
N ALA A 312 -4.87 -1.52 -10.84
CA ALA A 312 -5.68 -0.53 -11.53
C ALA A 312 -6.69 -1.18 -12.50
N ALA A 313 -6.28 -2.20 -13.27
CA ALA A 313 -7.18 -2.96 -14.13
C ALA A 313 -8.29 -3.69 -13.34
N VAL A 314 -7.98 -4.25 -12.16
CA VAL A 314 -8.99 -4.82 -11.25
C VAL A 314 -10.03 -3.76 -10.85
N ARG A 315 -9.60 -2.55 -10.48
CA ARG A 315 -10.53 -1.46 -10.11
C ARG A 315 -11.34 -0.94 -11.30
N ALA A 316 -10.74 -0.90 -12.49
CA ALA A 316 -11.44 -0.59 -13.74
C ALA A 316 -12.54 -1.62 -13.99
N MET A 317 -12.21 -2.91 -13.92
CA MET A 317 -13.14 -4.03 -14.09
C MET A 317 -14.31 -3.95 -13.11
N VAL A 318 -14.05 -3.77 -11.81
CA VAL A 318 -15.11 -3.63 -10.80
C VAL A 318 -16.03 -2.44 -11.12
N SER A 319 -15.47 -1.33 -11.58
CA SER A 319 -16.23 -0.14 -11.95
C SER A 319 -17.08 -0.36 -13.22
N ALA A 320 -16.55 -1.06 -14.23
CA ALA A 320 -17.25 -1.42 -15.46
C ALA A 320 -18.41 -2.39 -15.18
N VAL A 321 -18.16 -3.45 -14.40
CA VAL A 321 -19.18 -4.42 -13.99
C VAL A 321 -20.30 -3.73 -13.22
N ARG A 322 -19.95 -2.83 -12.29
CA ARG A 322 -20.95 -2.02 -11.58
C ARG A 322 -21.78 -1.21 -12.55
N ALA A 323 -21.18 -0.52 -13.52
CA ALA A 323 -21.92 0.26 -14.52
C ALA A 323 -22.88 -0.58 -15.39
N GLY A 324 -22.60 -1.89 -15.56
CA GLY A 324 -23.42 -2.84 -16.28
C GLY A 324 -24.64 -3.37 -15.50
N GLN A 325 -24.72 -3.16 -14.18
CA GLN A 325 -25.82 -3.65 -13.36
C GLN A 325 -27.13 -2.92 -13.69
N GLY A 326 -28.19 -3.69 -13.98
CA GLY A 326 -29.54 -3.16 -14.13
C GLY A 326 -30.00 -2.52 -12.83
N ASN A 327 -30.62 -1.34 -12.91
CA ASN A 327 -31.18 -0.52 -11.81
C ASN A 327 -30.30 0.58 -11.20
N LEU A 328 -29.08 0.84 -11.72
CA LEU A 328 -28.33 2.03 -11.30
C LEU A 328 -28.92 3.32 -11.91
N PRO A 329 -29.11 4.38 -11.11
CA PRO A 329 -29.43 5.71 -11.63
C PRO A 329 -28.41 6.14 -12.69
N LYS A 330 -28.85 6.84 -13.74
CA LYS A 330 -27.98 7.31 -14.84
C LYS A 330 -26.71 8.01 -14.35
N ARG A 331 -26.82 8.82 -13.28
CA ARG A 331 -25.69 9.52 -12.65
C ARG A 331 -24.66 8.56 -12.08
N ASP A 332 -25.10 7.52 -11.37
CA ASP A 332 -24.21 6.54 -10.73
C ASP A 332 -23.54 5.66 -11.77
N LYS A 333 -24.26 5.32 -12.85
CA LYS A 333 -23.68 4.63 -14.02
C LYS A 333 -22.59 5.47 -14.68
N ALA A 334 -22.85 6.77 -14.92
CA ALA A 334 -21.86 7.67 -15.50
C ALA A 334 -20.62 7.82 -14.59
N ALA A 335 -20.82 7.94 -13.26
CA ALA A 335 -19.72 8.00 -12.29
C ALA A 335 -18.88 6.70 -12.29
N ALA A 336 -19.52 5.53 -12.38
CA ALA A 336 -18.82 4.25 -12.47
C ALA A 336 -17.99 4.12 -13.76
N LEU A 337 -18.52 4.55 -14.91
CA LEU A 337 -17.77 4.57 -16.18
C LEU A 337 -16.60 5.57 -16.15
N ALA A 338 -16.79 6.76 -15.58
CA ALA A 338 -15.71 7.73 -15.39
C ALA A 338 -14.60 7.16 -14.48
N SER A 339 -14.98 6.49 -13.39
CA SER A 339 -14.04 5.79 -12.51
C SER A 339 -13.28 4.71 -13.29
N CYS A 340 -13.98 3.90 -14.10
CA CYS A 340 -13.35 2.89 -14.95
C CYS A 340 -12.29 3.52 -15.88
N SER A 341 -12.66 4.59 -16.60
CA SER A 341 -11.73 5.29 -17.50
C SER A 341 -10.49 5.79 -16.76
N SER A 342 -10.66 6.39 -15.58
CA SER A 342 -9.54 6.92 -14.80
C SER A 342 -8.57 5.83 -14.31
N PHE A 343 -9.07 4.63 -14.02
CA PHE A 343 -8.21 3.49 -13.67
C PHE A 343 -7.50 2.91 -14.89
N LEU A 344 -8.11 2.93 -16.08
CA LEU A 344 -7.42 2.58 -17.32
C LEU A 344 -6.25 3.55 -17.59
N ASP A 345 -6.45 4.85 -17.39
CA ASP A 345 -5.39 5.86 -17.54
C ASP A 345 -4.23 5.61 -16.58
N LEU A 346 -4.53 5.32 -15.31
CA LEU A 346 -3.51 4.98 -14.32
C LEU A 346 -2.77 3.69 -14.70
N ALA A 347 -3.48 2.64 -15.14
CA ALA A 347 -2.87 1.38 -15.52
C ALA A 347 -1.88 1.56 -16.68
N THR A 348 -2.27 2.31 -17.71
CA THR A 348 -1.40 2.65 -18.84
C THR A 348 -0.21 3.51 -18.39
N ALA A 349 -0.43 4.51 -17.54
CA ALA A 349 0.64 5.36 -17.03
C ALA A 349 1.69 4.58 -16.21
N CYS A 350 1.26 3.58 -15.42
CA CYS A 350 2.17 2.72 -14.65
C CYS A 350 3.13 1.91 -15.54
N LEU A 351 2.74 1.61 -16.78
CA LEU A 351 3.54 0.84 -17.74
C LEU A 351 4.34 1.74 -18.71
N ALA A 352 4.24 3.07 -18.58
CA ALA A 352 4.93 4.00 -19.48
C ALA A 352 6.46 3.97 -19.29
N ARG A 353 7.20 4.56 -20.24
CA ARG A 353 8.67 4.72 -20.16
C ARG A 353 9.06 5.60 -18.97
N GLN A 354 10.22 5.29 -18.38
CA GLN A 354 10.60 5.79 -17.07
C GLN A 354 11.76 6.79 -17.15
N GLN A 355 11.92 7.53 -16.06
CA GLN A 355 12.99 8.52 -15.88
C GLN A 355 13.71 8.24 -14.55
N PRO A 356 14.49 7.13 -14.47
CA PRO A 356 15.33 6.90 -13.31
C PRO A 356 16.37 8.02 -13.18
N ALA A 357 16.70 8.36 -11.95
CA ALA A 357 17.73 9.32 -11.61
C ALA A 357 18.33 8.98 -10.24
N LEU A 358 19.58 9.35 -10.01
CA LEU A 358 20.28 9.06 -8.76
C LEU A 358 20.59 10.34 -8.00
N VAL A 359 20.08 10.43 -6.78
CA VAL A 359 20.40 11.48 -5.82
C VAL A 359 21.17 10.87 -4.65
N ILE A 360 22.33 11.43 -4.34
CA ILE A 360 23.03 11.12 -3.08
C ILE A 360 22.95 12.31 -2.14
N THR A 361 22.75 12.06 -0.85
CA THR A 361 22.86 13.11 0.17
C THR A 361 24.32 13.32 0.55
N ARG A 362 24.73 14.53 0.92
CA ARG A 362 26.03 14.82 1.53
C ARG A 362 25.81 15.68 2.76
N GLY A 363 26.36 15.29 3.90
CA GLY A 363 26.32 16.14 5.10
C GLY A 363 26.54 15.39 6.41
N LEU A 364 26.92 16.14 7.43
CA LEU A 364 27.19 15.61 8.76
C LEU A 364 25.91 15.12 9.47
N PRO A 365 26.03 14.27 10.51
CA PRO A 365 24.91 14.01 11.40
C PRO A 365 24.31 15.32 11.95
N GLY A 366 22.99 15.38 12.09
CA GLY A 366 22.31 16.61 12.52
C GLY A 366 22.01 17.63 11.39
N SER A 367 22.64 17.52 10.21
CA SER A 367 22.46 18.51 9.12
C SER A 367 21.11 18.45 8.40
N GLY A 368 20.31 17.39 8.66
CA GLY A 368 18.96 17.24 8.10
C GLY A 368 18.85 16.38 6.84
N LYS A 369 19.85 15.54 6.53
CA LYS A 369 19.82 14.58 5.41
C LYS A 369 18.55 13.76 5.33
N THR A 370 18.18 13.09 6.42
CA THR A 370 16.99 12.23 6.46
C THR A 370 15.69 13.04 6.31
N THR A 371 15.65 14.27 6.84
CA THR A 371 14.53 15.19 6.61
C THR A 371 14.41 15.59 5.14
N PHE A 372 15.54 15.85 4.46
CA PHE A 372 15.55 16.14 3.03
C PHE A 372 15.12 14.92 2.23
N ALA A 373 15.72 13.77 2.52
CA ALA A 373 15.44 12.53 1.82
C ALA A 373 13.96 12.12 1.96
N GLN A 374 13.33 12.40 3.10
CA GLN A 374 11.88 12.23 3.28
C GLN A 374 11.06 13.17 2.38
N ALA A 375 11.38 14.47 2.35
CA ALA A 375 10.66 15.40 1.47
C ALA A 375 10.91 15.08 -0.02
N ALA A 376 12.13 14.65 -0.36
CA ALA A 376 12.54 14.33 -1.71
C ALA A 376 11.88 13.04 -2.21
N LEU A 377 11.77 11.98 -1.40
CA LEU A 377 11.09 10.75 -1.83
C LEU A 377 9.59 10.99 -2.08
N GLU A 378 8.96 11.84 -1.28
CA GLU A 378 7.54 12.18 -1.40
C GLU A 378 7.27 13.01 -2.67
N ARG A 379 8.12 14.00 -2.96
CA ARG A 379 8.01 14.86 -4.16
C ARG A 379 8.41 14.17 -5.45
N LEU A 380 9.55 13.49 -5.44
CA LEU A 380 10.16 12.90 -6.63
C LEU A 380 9.66 11.48 -6.92
N GLN A 381 8.77 10.94 -6.08
CA GLN A 381 8.29 9.57 -6.23
C GLN A 381 9.47 8.58 -6.25
N ALA A 382 10.42 8.80 -5.33
CA ALA A 382 11.69 8.09 -5.32
C ALA A 382 11.72 6.98 -4.27
N ILE A 383 12.63 6.02 -4.48
CA ILE A 383 12.96 4.99 -3.51
C ILE A 383 14.20 5.42 -2.73
N ARG A 384 14.08 5.47 -1.40
CA ARG A 384 15.15 5.82 -0.47
C ARG A 384 15.85 4.57 0.03
N ILE A 385 17.18 4.62 0.02
CA ILE A 385 18.05 3.63 0.63
C ILE A 385 18.82 4.36 1.73
N ARG A 386 18.67 3.93 2.99
CA ARG A 386 19.32 4.57 4.14
C ARG A 386 20.52 3.77 4.60
N SER A 387 21.67 4.42 4.73
CA SER A 387 22.90 3.75 5.17
C SER A 387 22.77 3.12 6.56
N ASP A 388 22.10 3.80 7.49
CA ASP A 388 21.96 3.32 8.87
C ASP A 388 21.04 2.08 8.96
N VAL A 389 19.99 2.05 8.14
CA VAL A 389 19.06 0.90 8.06
C VAL A 389 19.77 -0.32 7.45
N GLU A 390 20.42 -0.13 6.29
CA GLU A 390 21.09 -1.24 5.61
C GLU A 390 22.33 -1.73 6.36
N ARG A 391 23.02 -0.84 7.07
CA ARG A 391 24.08 -1.22 8.01
C ARG A 391 23.53 -2.13 9.10
N LYS A 392 22.44 -1.76 9.79
CA LYS A 392 21.81 -2.61 10.81
C LYS A 392 21.39 -3.97 10.23
N ARG A 393 20.79 -3.97 9.04
CA ARG A 393 20.38 -5.18 8.32
C ARG A 393 21.55 -6.12 8.04
N LEU A 394 22.72 -5.61 7.62
CA LEU A 394 23.93 -6.41 7.39
C LEU A 394 24.46 -7.11 8.64
N PHE A 395 24.08 -6.65 9.84
CA PHE A 395 24.42 -7.24 11.13
C PHE A 395 23.24 -7.94 11.81
N GLY A 396 22.15 -8.21 11.07
CA GLY A 396 20.98 -8.93 11.60
C GLY A 396 20.13 -8.14 12.60
N LEU A 397 20.27 -6.82 12.62
CA LEU A 397 19.49 -5.92 13.48
C LEU A 397 18.28 -5.36 12.71
N ALA A 398 17.16 -5.20 13.42
CA ALA A 398 16.01 -4.46 12.89
C ALA A 398 16.37 -2.98 12.66
N ALA A 399 15.65 -2.31 11.75
CA ALA A 399 15.96 -0.93 11.33
C ALA A 399 16.09 0.08 12.49
N LEU A 400 15.29 -0.08 13.54
CA LEU A 400 15.29 0.79 14.73
C LEU A 400 15.96 0.17 15.96
N ALA A 401 16.53 -1.03 15.85
CA ALA A 401 17.21 -1.67 16.99
C ALA A 401 18.49 -0.91 17.35
N ASP A 402 18.77 -0.78 18.65
CA ASP A 402 20.01 -0.18 19.15
C ASP A 402 21.20 -1.08 18.84
N SER A 403 22.20 -0.56 18.11
CA SER A 403 23.39 -1.32 17.73
C SER A 403 24.49 -1.29 18.80
N ARG A 404 24.38 -0.43 19.83
CA ARG A 404 25.37 -0.31 20.91
C ARG A 404 25.48 -1.59 21.77
N SER A 405 24.48 -2.47 21.70
CA SER A 405 24.53 -3.79 22.36
C SER A 405 25.41 -4.80 21.61
N GLN A 406 25.85 -4.51 20.38
CA GLN A 406 26.76 -5.37 19.62
C GLN A 406 28.21 -5.21 20.11
N ARG A 407 28.85 -6.31 20.49
CA ARG A 407 30.20 -6.30 21.11
C ARG A 407 31.29 -5.69 20.22
N GLU A 408 31.19 -5.87 18.90
CA GLU A 408 32.21 -5.42 17.94
C GLU A 408 31.88 -4.05 17.31
N GLY A 409 30.67 -3.54 17.51
CA GLY A 409 30.16 -2.32 16.89
C GLY A 409 30.01 -2.41 15.36
N ILE A 410 29.02 -1.71 14.79
CA ILE A 410 28.70 -1.79 13.35
C ILE A 410 29.35 -0.67 12.51
N TYR A 411 30.19 0.17 13.14
CA TYR A 411 30.74 1.41 12.53
C TYR A 411 32.26 1.37 12.23
N HIS A 412 32.89 0.20 12.28
CA HIS A 412 34.29 0.04 11.88
C HIS A 412 34.48 0.19 10.36
N ALA A 413 35.74 0.28 9.90
CA ALA A 413 36.07 0.60 8.51
C ALA A 413 35.53 -0.44 7.51
N GLU A 414 35.72 -1.73 7.79
CA GLU A 414 35.23 -2.82 6.95
C GLU A 414 33.69 -2.83 6.84
N ALA A 415 32.98 -2.67 7.96
CA ALA A 415 31.52 -2.51 7.97
C ALA A 415 31.05 -1.35 7.09
N THR A 416 31.78 -0.23 7.11
CA THR A 416 31.47 0.92 6.27
C THR A 416 31.64 0.61 4.79
N VAL A 417 32.74 -0.05 4.40
CA VAL A 417 32.96 -0.51 3.01
C VAL A 417 31.83 -1.44 2.57
N ARG A 418 31.49 -2.45 3.38
CA ARG A 418 30.39 -3.39 3.10
C ARG A 418 29.04 -2.69 2.98
N THR A 419 28.77 -1.71 3.83
CA THR A 419 27.53 -0.92 3.79
C THR A 419 27.44 -0.15 2.47
N TYR A 420 28.48 0.59 2.09
CA TYR A 420 28.45 1.38 0.85
C TYR A 420 28.39 0.50 -0.40
N ALA A 421 29.05 -0.67 -0.41
CA ALA A 421 28.88 -1.66 -1.48
C ALA A 421 27.42 -2.13 -1.58
N ARG A 422 26.77 -2.46 -0.45
CA ARG A 422 25.35 -2.82 -0.43
C ARG A 422 24.44 -1.70 -0.95
N LEU A 423 24.67 -0.46 -0.54
CA LEU A 423 23.91 0.70 -1.03
C LEU A 423 24.07 0.88 -2.54
N HIS A 424 25.26 0.64 -3.06
CA HIS A 424 25.56 0.73 -4.48
C HIS A 424 24.85 -0.37 -5.28
N ASP A 425 24.87 -1.62 -4.81
CA ASP A 425 24.17 -2.74 -5.45
C ASP A 425 22.66 -2.51 -5.48
N LEU A 426 22.08 -2.07 -4.36
CA LEU A 426 20.67 -1.71 -4.30
C LEU A 426 20.34 -0.54 -5.25
N ALA A 427 21.16 0.51 -5.27
CA ALA A 427 20.94 1.63 -6.18
C ALA A 427 20.96 1.17 -7.65
N ARG A 428 21.91 0.29 -8.02
CA ARG A 428 21.98 -0.29 -9.37
C ARG A 428 20.72 -1.06 -9.73
N GLU A 429 20.26 -1.96 -8.86
CA GLU A 429 19.05 -2.76 -9.08
C GLU A 429 17.81 -1.88 -9.26
N LEU A 430 17.66 -0.85 -8.43
CA LEU A 430 16.51 0.06 -8.46
C LEU A 430 16.52 1.02 -9.65
N LEU A 431 17.69 1.53 -10.03
CA LEU A 431 17.85 2.34 -11.24
C LEU A 431 17.56 1.50 -12.50
N ALA A 432 18.03 0.25 -12.54
CA ALA A 432 17.73 -0.70 -13.62
C ALA A 432 16.23 -1.08 -13.66
N ALA A 433 15.57 -1.13 -12.50
CA ALA A 433 14.12 -1.25 -12.41
C ALA A 433 13.38 0.06 -12.78
N GLY A 434 14.12 1.15 -13.07
CA GLY A 434 13.60 2.40 -13.61
C GLY A 434 13.07 3.37 -12.56
N PHE A 435 13.45 3.25 -11.28
CA PHE A 435 13.03 4.16 -10.22
C PHE A 435 14.01 5.32 -10.04
N PRO A 436 13.53 6.53 -9.69
CA PRO A 436 14.37 7.53 -9.04
C PRO A 436 14.84 6.97 -7.69
N VAL A 437 16.14 7.11 -7.39
CA VAL A 437 16.78 6.56 -6.19
C VAL A 437 17.43 7.68 -5.39
N ILE A 438 17.18 7.68 -4.08
CA ILE A 438 17.86 8.54 -3.11
C ILE A 438 18.70 7.65 -2.20
N VAL A 439 20.01 7.86 -2.19
CA VAL A 439 20.91 7.20 -1.22
C VAL A 439 21.16 8.17 -0.08
N ASP A 440 20.48 7.95 1.05
CA ASP A 440 20.61 8.74 2.29
C ASP A 440 21.78 8.20 3.12
N ALA A 441 22.95 8.79 2.92
CA ALA A 441 24.18 8.52 3.65
C ALA A 441 25.01 9.81 3.84
N ALA A 442 26.09 9.75 4.61
CA ALA A 442 26.90 10.93 4.91
C ALA A 442 27.72 11.43 3.70
N PHE A 443 28.24 10.52 2.86
CA PHE A 443 29.04 10.79 1.65
C PHE A 443 30.13 11.86 1.85
N LEU A 444 30.93 11.68 2.91
CA LEU A 444 31.94 12.65 3.32
C LEU A 444 33.20 12.55 2.46
N LYS A 445 33.51 11.37 1.91
CA LYS A 445 34.69 11.13 1.07
C LYS A 445 34.37 11.28 -0.41
N ARG A 446 35.30 11.84 -1.18
CA ARG A 446 35.18 12.00 -2.63
C ARG A 446 35.05 10.67 -3.34
N GLU A 447 35.83 9.67 -2.93
CA GLU A 447 35.80 8.33 -3.54
C GLU A 447 34.40 7.69 -3.43
N GLU A 448 33.73 7.83 -2.27
CA GLU A 448 32.36 7.36 -2.09
C GLU A 448 31.39 8.05 -3.06
N ARG A 449 31.51 9.36 -3.26
CA ARG A 449 30.66 10.11 -4.19
C ARG A 449 30.93 9.75 -5.65
N GLU A 450 32.20 9.57 -6.00
CA GLU A 450 32.62 9.21 -7.34
C GLU A 450 32.10 7.83 -7.75
N HIS A 451 32.09 6.84 -6.84
CA HIS A 451 31.52 5.52 -7.12
C HIS A 451 30.05 5.59 -7.57
N PHE A 452 29.21 6.38 -6.89
CA PHE A 452 27.80 6.53 -7.28
C PHE A 452 27.63 7.39 -8.54
N ARG A 453 28.51 8.37 -8.78
CA ARG A 453 28.53 9.11 -10.04
C ARG A 453 28.87 8.20 -11.23
N MET A 454 29.83 7.30 -11.08
CA MET A 454 30.18 6.32 -12.12
C MET A 454 29.02 5.38 -12.40
N LEU A 455 28.30 4.91 -11.37
CA LEU A 455 27.08 4.10 -11.53
C LEU A 455 26.03 4.83 -12.36
N ALA A 456 25.75 6.11 -12.05
CA ALA A 456 24.80 6.90 -12.81
C ALA A 456 25.22 7.06 -14.28
N ASN A 457 26.52 7.28 -14.53
CA ASN A 457 27.07 7.37 -15.88
C ASN A 457 26.96 6.04 -16.64
N GLU A 458 27.27 4.92 -15.99
CA GLU A 458 27.17 3.57 -16.57
C GLU A 458 25.72 3.26 -17.02
N LEU A 459 24.74 3.62 -16.19
CA LEU A 459 23.33 3.43 -16.49
C LEU A 459 22.72 4.56 -17.33
N SER A 460 23.50 5.57 -17.70
CA SER A 460 23.05 6.76 -18.45
C SER A 460 21.85 7.45 -17.80
N VAL A 461 21.91 7.66 -16.48
CA VAL A 461 20.88 8.34 -15.69
C VAL A 461 21.41 9.64 -15.08
N PRO A 462 20.54 10.65 -14.87
CA PRO A 462 20.93 11.88 -14.18
C PRO A 462 21.48 11.61 -12.76
N PHE A 463 22.44 12.43 -12.34
CA PHE A 463 23.09 12.33 -11.03
C PHE A 463 23.14 13.68 -10.33
N VAL A 464 22.73 13.72 -9.06
CA VAL A 464 22.78 14.93 -8.24
C VAL A 464 23.31 14.64 -6.84
N ILE A 465 24.17 15.53 -6.34
CA ILE A 465 24.56 15.60 -4.94
C ILE A 465 23.67 16.64 -4.24
N ALA A 466 22.81 16.20 -3.33
CA ALA A 466 22.12 17.08 -2.40
C ALA A 466 23.05 17.34 -1.21
N SER A 467 23.60 18.56 -1.07
CA SER A 467 24.53 18.93 0.00
C SER A 467 23.80 19.69 1.11
N LEU A 468 23.70 19.07 2.29
CA LEU A 468 22.92 19.56 3.43
C LEU A 468 23.83 20.25 4.44
N LYS A 469 23.56 21.53 4.70
CA LYS A 469 24.29 22.35 5.68
C LYS A 469 23.36 22.82 6.81
N ALA A 470 23.90 22.87 8.01
CA ALA A 470 23.31 23.51 9.18
C ALA A 470 24.42 23.99 10.10
N SER A 471 24.14 24.98 10.94
CA SER A 471 25.08 25.45 11.96
C SER A 471 25.44 24.35 12.96
N SER A 472 26.65 24.43 13.52
CA SER A 472 27.13 23.47 14.51
C SER A 472 26.19 23.35 15.71
N GLU A 473 25.66 24.49 16.19
CA GLU A 473 24.69 24.55 17.28
C GLU A 473 23.40 23.76 16.95
N THR A 474 22.84 24.01 15.77
CA THR A 474 21.65 23.28 15.28
C THR A 474 21.90 21.78 15.15
N MET A 475 23.06 21.37 14.62
CA MET A 475 23.42 19.96 14.49
C MET A 475 23.52 19.27 15.85
N GLN A 476 24.19 19.90 16.81
CA GLN A 476 24.35 19.37 18.17
C GLN A 476 23.01 19.24 18.89
N SER A 477 22.17 20.28 18.87
CA SER A 477 20.83 20.26 19.47
C SER A 477 19.98 19.11 18.92
N ARG A 478 19.98 18.92 17.60
CA ARG A 478 19.21 17.86 16.93
C ARG A 478 19.69 16.45 17.28
N ILE A 479 21.00 16.27 17.48
CA ILE A 479 21.55 14.97 17.90
C ILE A 479 21.08 14.66 19.32
N VAL A 480 21.17 15.62 20.24
CA VAL A 480 20.73 15.45 21.64
C VAL A 480 19.23 15.13 21.71
N LYS A 481 18.38 15.86 20.97
CA LYS A 481 16.93 15.59 20.91
C LYS A 481 16.65 14.16 20.44
N ARG A 482 17.26 13.71 19.34
CA ARG A 482 17.05 12.36 18.79
C ARG A 482 17.46 11.25 19.74
N GLN A 483 18.58 11.42 20.44
CA GLN A 483 19.03 10.43 21.43
C GLN A 483 18.03 10.26 22.57
N SER A 484 17.32 11.34 22.95
CA SER A 484 16.28 11.27 23.98
C SER A 484 15.00 10.55 23.52
N GLU A 485 14.69 10.60 22.22
CA GLU A 485 13.45 10.07 21.64
C GLU A 485 13.56 8.60 21.18
N SER A 486 14.77 8.06 21.00
CA SER A 486 15.05 6.66 20.58
C SER A 486 14.22 6.17 19.38
N SER A 487 13.84 7.08 18.47
CA SER A 487 12.91 6.84 17.37
C SER A 487 13.55 6.91 15.98
N ASP A 488 14.88 6.90 15.88
CA ASP A 488 15.62 7.00 14.61
C ASP A 488 16.64 5.86 14.49
N ALA A 489 16.89 5.42 13.26
CA ALA A 489 17.91 4.43 12.94
C ALA A 489 19.34 4.97 13.14
N SER A 490 19.54 6.29 13.05
CA SER A 490 20.84 6.93 13.20
C SER A 490 21.27 7.05 14.66
N GLU A 491 22.46 6.54 14.99
CA GLU A 491 22.99 6.48 16.37
C GLU A 491 24.17 7.44 16.62
N ALA A 492 24.39 8.41 15.73
CA ALA A 492 25.50 9.35 15.85
C ALA A 492 25.35 10.23 17.11
N ASP A 493 26.39 10.24 17.94
CA ASP A 493 26.51 11.14 19.09
C ASP A 493 27.39 12.37 18.78
N LEU A 494 27.59 13.23 19.78
CA LEU A 494 28.44 14.42 19.64
C LEU A 494 29.92 14.09 19.38
N GLY A 495 30.41 12.93 19.84
CA GLY A 495 31.76 12.45 19.55
C GLY A 495 31.91 12.02 18.10
N VAL A 496 30.91 11.28 17.58
CA VAL A 496 30.81 10.89 16.17
C VAL A 496 30.74 12.12 15.27
N LEU A 497 29.96 13.15 15.65
CA LEU A 497 29.90 14.41 14.88
C LEU A 497 31.30 15.03 14.71
N LYS A 498 32.07 15.18 15.79
CA LYS A 498 33.43 15.75 15.74
C LYS A 498 34.38 14.93 14.87
N LEU A 499 34.36 13.60 15.04
CA LEU A 499 35.20 12.71 14.24
C LEU A 499 34.85 12.74 12.75
N LEU A 500 33.58 12.92 12.41
CA LEU A 500 33.15 13.05 11.01
C LEU A 500 33.45 14.43 10.42
N GLN A 501 33.46 15.49 11.22
CA GLN A 501 33.89 16.83 10.78
C GLN A 501 35.36 16.83 10.31
N GLU A 502 36.23 16.12 11.02
CA GLU A 502 37.65 16.01 10.64
C GLU A 502 37.87 15.18 9.36
N LYS A 503 36.93 14.28 9.05
CA LYS A 503 36.98 13.38 7.88
C LYS A 503 36.21 13.91 6.67
N GLU A 504 35.59 15.08 6.77
CA GLU A 504 34.81 15.66 5.68
C GLU A 504 35.72 16.22 4.58
N GLU A 505 35.65 15.64 3.38
CA GLU A 505 36.34 16.17 2.21
C GLU A 505 35.47 17.19 1.48
N VAL A 506 36.07 18.34 1.14
CA VAL A 506 35.39 19.40 0.39
C VAL A 506 34.95 18.95 -1.00
N LEU A 507 33.89 19.57 -1.53
CA LEU A 507 33.44 19.35 -2.90
C LEU A 507 34.51 19.82 -3.89
N ALA A 508 34.96 18.91 -4.75
CA ALA A 508 35.84 19.21 -5.86
C ALA A 508 35.15 20.16 -6.85
N PRO A 509 35.89 20.99 -7.61
CA PRO A 509 35.30 21.96 -8.54
C PRO A 509 34.28 21.34 -9.52
N GLN A 510 34.60 20.15 -10.05
CA GLN A 510 33.72 19.40 -10.94
C GLN A 510 32.42 18.92 -10.27
N GLU A 511 32.43 18.65 -8.96
CA GLU A 511 31.25 18.20 -8.22
C GLU A 511 30.19 19.30 -8.09
N ARG A 512 30.63 20.58 -8.13
CA ARG A 512 29.74 21.73 -7.98
C ARG A 512 28.72 21.85 -9.12
N ALA A 513 29.04 21.32 -10.31
CA ALA A 513 28.15 21.37 -11.48
C ALA A 513 26.85 20.58 -11.24
N TYR A 514 26.94 19.45 -10.54
CA TYR A 514 25.82 18.57 -10.20
C TYR A 514 25.50 18.56 -8.69
N THR A 515 25.87 19.63 -7.97
CA THR A 515 25.51 19.79 -6.56
C THR A 515 24.41 20.83 -6.39
N VAL A 516 23.44 20.50 -5.54
CA VAL A 516 22.43 21.43 -5.01
C VAL A 516 22.63 21.56 -3.51
N GLU A 517 22.83 22.78 -3.03
CA GLU A 517 22.97 23.04 -1.60
C GLU A 517 21.61 23.33 -0.97
N PHE A 518 21.33 22.72 0.18
CA PHE A 518 20.16 22.99 1.02
C PHE A 518 20.63 23.41 2.41
N VAL A 519 20.06 24.51 2.92
CA VAL A 519 20.43 25.09 4.21
C VAL A 519 19.29 24.87 5.20
N ASN A 520 19.57 24.13 6.27
CA ASN A 520 18.56 23.64 7.21
C ASN A 520 18.80 24.17 8.64
N GLU A 521 18.60 25.47 8.84
CA GLU A 521 18.77 26.16 10.13
C GLU A 521 17.51 26.16 11.02
N LYS A 522 16.32 25.85 10.49
CA LYS A 522 15.04 25.78 11.23
C LYS A 522 14.44 24.37 11.17
N GLU A 523 13.37 24.09 11.92
CA GLU A 523 12.65 22.82 11.75
C GLU A 523 11.97 22.79 10.36
N GLY A 524 12.62 22.13 9.41
CA GLY A 524 12.15 22.00 8.02
C GLY A 524 13.01 22.79 7.03
N PHE A 525 12.94 22.38 5.75
CA PHE A 525 13.63 23.08 4.66
C PHE A 525 12.83 24.31 4.24
N ASP A 526 12.95 25.39 5.01
CA ASP A 526 12.44 26.73 4.66
C ASP A 526 13.32 27.42 3.60
N SER A 527 14.43 26.78 3.19
CA SER A 527 15.29 27.24 2.10
C SER A 527 14.73 26.84 0.72
N GLY A 528 13.71 27.58 0.29
CA GLY A 528 13.54 28.09 -1.08
C GLY A 528 13.17 27.10 -2.17
N ASP A 529 11.99 27.32 -2.75
CA ASP A 529 11.54 26.88 -4.09
C ASP A 529 12.68 26.78 -5.13
N ASN A 530 13.68 27.66 -5.07
CA ASN A 530 14.83 27.68 -5.97
C ASN A 530 15.77 26.46 -5.87
N ALA A 531 16.02 25.93 -4.67
CA ALA A 531 16.87 24.75 -4.51
C ALA A 531 16.18 23.50 -5.07
N TRP A 532 14.88 23.36 -4.79
CA TRP A 532 14.04 22.30 -5.36
C TRP A 532 13.94 22.41 -6.88
N LYS A 533 13.67 23.61 -7.43
CA LYS A 533 13.67 23.84 -8.89
C LYS A 533 15.00 23.50 -9.54
N LYS A 534 16.13 23.81 -8.87
CA LYS A 534 17.47 23.44 -9.37
C LYS A 534 17.67 21.93 -9.36
N LEU A 535 17.23 21.25 -8.29
CA LEU A 535 17.28 19.79 -8.21
C LEU A 535 16.47 19.16 -9.34
N GLU A 536 15.19 19.55 -9.49
CA GLU A 536 14.30 19.05 -10.55
C GLU A 536 14.91 19.28 -11.93
N ARG A 537 15.42 20.49 -12.22
CA ARG A 537 16.07 20.78 -13.50
C ARG A 537 17.26 19.85 -13.78
N LEU A 538 18.11 19.59 -12.80
CA LEU A 538 19.25 18.68 -12.98
C LEU A 538 18.82 17.21 -13.14
N LEU A 539 17.63 16.83 -12.66
CA LEU A 539 17.07 15.49 -12.87
C LEU A 539 16.34 15.37 -14.22
N ASP A 540 15.88 16.49 -14.78
CA ASP A 540 15.20 16.55 -16.09
C ASP A 540 16.17 16.75 -17.26
N GLU A 541 17.37 17.30 -17.02
CA GLU A 541 18.43 17.48 -18.03
C GLU A 541 18.90 16.10 -18.55
N ARG A 542 18.45 15.75 -19.78
CA ARG A 542 18.90 14.59 -20.56
C ARG A 542 19.83 14.98 -21.69
#